data_AF-A0A1W6CR63-F1
#
_entry.id   AF-A0A1W6CR63-F1
#
_cell.length_a   1.000
_cell.length_b   1.000
_cell.length_c   1.000
_cell.angle_alpha   90.00
_cell.angle_beta   90.00
_cell.angle_gamma   90.00
#
_symmetry.space_group_name_H-M   'P 1'
#
loop_
_entity.id
_entity.type
_entity.pdbx_description
1 polymer ?
#
loop_
_entity_poly.entity_id
_entity_poly.type
_entity_poly.pdbx_seq_one_letter_code
_entity_poly.pdbx_strand_id
1 'polypeptide(L)'
;MRDTMVSPASAEVTALRALAWLVTDQDRAMRFLALTGCDSETLRRRAGETEVLGAVLDFLLDDEASLLAFADAVDLPAQSVALARHALPGALRR
;
A
#
# COMPACT_ATOMS: atom_id res chain seq x y z
N MET A 1 22.77 -12.78 4.24
CA MET A 1 21.57 -12.39 3.46
C MET A 1 20.39 -12.57 4.39
N ARG A 2 19.87 -11.46 4.94
CA ARG A 2 18.83 -11.45 5.97
C ARG A 2 17.46 -11.63 5.31
N ASP A 3 16.82 -12.74 5.64
CA ASP A 3 15.39 -13.07 5.59
C ASP A 3 14.53 -12.46 4.47
N THR A 4 14.29 -13.27 3.44
CA THR A 4 13.23 -13.09 2.42
C THR A 4 11.81 -13.29 2.99
N MET A 5 11.65 -13.29 4.32
CA MET A 5 10.40 -13.56 5.02
C MET A 5 9.74 -12.24 5.40
N VAL A 6 8.85 -11.73 4.54
CA VAL A 6 8.06 -10.54 4.89
C VAL A 6 7.13 -10.91 6.05
N SER A 7 7.51 -10.47 7.24
CA SER A 7 6.67 -10.60 8.44
C SER A 7 5.47 -9.66 8.35
N PRO A 8 4.32 -9.96 8.98
CA PRO A 8 3.15 -9.08 8.95
C PRO A 8 3.47 -7.65 9.42
N ALA A 9 4.28 -7.50 10.47
CA ALA A 9 4.75 -6.18 10.90
C ALA A 9 5.60 -5.45 9.84
N SER A 10 6.42 -6.17 9.07
CA SER A 10 7.18 -5.57 7.96
C SER A 10 6.28 -5.20 6.79
N ALA A 11 5.23 -5.99 6.54
CA ALA A 11 4.25 -5.69 5.52
C ALA A 11 3.42 -4.44 5.86
N GLU A 12 3.00 -4.31 7.12
CA GLU A 12 2.31 -3.12 7.63
C GLU A 12 3.18 -1.87 7.45
N VAL A 13 4.48 -1.96 7.76
CA VAL A 13 5.42 -0.84 7.54
C VAL A 13 5.51 -0.47 6.07
N THR A 14 5.60 -1.45 5.17
CA THR A 14 5.61 -1.18 3.72
C THR A 14 4.32 -0.52 3.26
N ALA A 15 3.16 -0.99 3.73
CA ALA A 15 1.87 -0.41 3.40
C ALA A 15 1.70 1.01 3.96
N LEU A 16 2.18 1.28 5.18
CA LEU A 16 2.19 2.61 5.76
C LEU A 16 3.09 3.57 4.98
N ARG A 17 4.24 3.11 4.50
CA ARG A 17 5.12 3.88 3.59
C ARG A 17 4.43 4.17 2.27
N ALA A 18 3.74 3.18 1.70
CA ALA A 18 2.94 3.35 0.48
C ALA A 18 1.82 4.38 0.67
N LEU A 19 1.11 4.31 1.81
CA LEU A 19 0.08 5.28 2.15
C LEU A 19 0.66 6.69 2.28
N ALA A 20 1.80 6.83 2.99
CA ALA A 20 2.49 8.11 3.11
C ALA A 20 2.89 8.68 1.74
N TRP A 21 3.48 7.84 0.87
CA TRP A 21 3.85 8.24 -0.49
C TRP A 21 2.65 8.64 -1.35
N LEU A 22 1.53 7.96 -1.18
CA LEU A 22 0.28 8.24 -1.89
C LEU A 22 -0.32 9.59 -1.48
N VAL A 23 -0.30 9.92 -0.19
CA VAL A 23 -0.82 11.20 0.31
C VAL A 23 0.13 12.38 0.13
N THR A 24 1.39 12.15 -0.28
CA THR A 24 2.32 13.25 -0.64
C THR A 24 1.93 13.99 -1.92
N ASP A 25 1.06 13.39 -2.73
CA ASP A 25 0.61 13.94 -4.01
C ASP A 25 -0.91 13.90 -4.07
N GLN A 26 -1.48 15.07 -4.30
CA GLN A 26 -2.92 15.26 -4.22
C GLN A 26 -3.66 14.50 -5.31
N ASP A 27 -3.09 14.36 -6.51
CA ASP A 27 -3.66 13.60 -7.62
C ASP A 27 -3.63 12.10 -7.32
N ARG A 28 -2.53 11.58 -6.78
CA ARG A 28 -2.46 10.17 -6.32
C ARG A 28 -3.48 9.88 -5.24
N ALA A 29 -3.58 10.76 -4.25
CA ALA A 29 -4.56 10.64 -3.17
C ALA A 29 -6.00 10.68 -3.70
N MET A 30 -6.34 11.63 -4.57
CA MET A 30 -7.68 11.71 -5.16
C MET A 30 -8.04 10.47 -5.98
N ARG A 31 -7.13 9.94 -6.79
CA ARG A 31 -7.37 8.70 -7.56
C ARG A 31 -7.67 7.51 -6.66
N PHE A 32 -6.90 7.34 -5.59
CA PHE A 32 -7.13 6.27 -4.62
C PHE A 32 -8.47 6.40 -3.90
N LEU A 33 -8.83 7.61 -3.45
CA LEU A 33 -10.12 7.88 -2.83
C LEU A 33 -11.28 7.62 -3.81
N ALA A 34 -11.12 8.00 -5.08
CA ALA A 34 -12.13 7.74 -6.12
C ALA A 34 -12.31 6.24 -6.39
N LEU A 35 -11.24 5.45 -6.36
CA LEU A 35 -11.28 4.00 -6.60
C LEU A 35 -11.83 3.23 -5.39
N THR A 36 -11.44 3.61 -4.18
CA THR A 36 -11.87 2.93 -2.95
C THR A 36 -13.24 3.40 -2.45
N GLY A 37 -13.73 4.54 -2.95
CA GLY A 37 -14.93 5.19 -2.45
C GLY A 37 -14.77 5.74 -1.02
N CYS A 38 -13.55 5.76 -0.48
CA CYS A 38 -13.26 6.38 0.81
C CYS A 38 -13.09 7.90 0.64
N ASP A 39 -13.41 8.63 1.70
CA ASP A 39 -13.03 10.03 1.86
C ASP A 39 -11.72 10.14 2.67
N SER A 40 -11.08 11.31 2.58
CA SER A 40 -9.80 11.58 3.24
C SER A 40 -9.87 11.54 4.78
N GLU A 41 -11.04 11.80 5.37
CA GLU A 41 -11.24 11.73 6.83
C GLU A 41 -11.31 10.26 7.28
N THR A 42 -12.14 9.46 6.62
CA THR A 42 -12.27 8.02 6.81
C THR A 42 -10.93 7.32 6.60
N LEU A 43 -10.20 7.69 5.55
CA LEU A 43 -8.85 7.16 5.29
C LEU A 43 -7.91 7.44 6.46
N ARG A 44 -7.92 8.66 7.00
CA ARG A 44 -7.05 9.06 8.12
C ARG A 44 -7.43 8.36 9.42
N ARG A 45 -8.72 8.14 9.67
CA ARG A 45 -9.21 7.39 10.84
C ARG A 45 -8.89 5.90 10.76
N ARG A 46 -8.92 5.33 9.55
CA ARG A 46 -8.71 3.89 9.31
C ARG A 46 -7.30 3.56 8.80
N ALA A 47 -6.37 4.52 8.79
CA ALA A 47 -5.02 4.34 8.24
C ALA A 47 -4.21 3.22 8.91
N GLY A 48 -4.53 2.87 10.17
CA GLY A 48 -3.91 1.76 10.89
C GLY A 48 -4.63 0.42 10.72
N GLU A 49 -5.75 0.38 9.99
CA GLU A 49 -6.49 -0.86 9.75
C GLU A 49 -5.83 -1.66 8.64
N THR A 50 -5.64 -2.96 8.88
CA THR A 50 -5.03 -3.88 7.91
C THR A 50 -5.78 -3.88 6.57
N GLU A 51 -7.11 -3.70 6.59
CA GLU A 51 -7.93 -3.62 5.37
C GLU A 51 -7.55 -2.42 4.50
N VAL A 52 -7.30 -1.26 5.12
CA VAL A 52 -6.88 -0.04 4.40
C VAL A 52 -5.46 -0.21 3.87
N LEU A 53 -4.55 -0.75 4.69
CA LEU A 53 -3.19 -1.05 4.27
C LEU A 53 -3.14 -2.02 3.09
N GLY A 54 -4.00 -3.04 3.10
CA GLY A 54 -4.21 -3.95 1.98
C GLY A 54 -4.68 -3.23 0.72
N ALA A 55 -5.71 -2.39 0.84
CA ALA A 55 -6.26 -1.63 -0.29
C ALA A 55 -5.23 -0.67 -0.92
N VAL A 56 -4.36 -0.05 -0.11
CA VAL A 56 -3.26 0.80 -0.61
C VAL A 56 -2.27 -0.01 -1.44
N LEU A 57 -1.88 -1.19 -0.96
CA LEU A 57 -1.00 -2.07 -1.71
C LEU A 57 -1.68 -2.61 -2.99
N ASP A 58 -2.97 -2.95 -2.93
CA ASP A 58 -3.75 -3.36 -4.11
C ASP A 58 -3.79 -2.25 -5.16
N PHE A 59 -4.02 -1.00 -4.75
CA PHE A 59 -4.00 0.15 -5.65
C PHE A 59 -2.64 0.31 -6.36
N LEU A 60 -1.53 0.14 -5.62
CA LEU A 60 -0.21 0.17 -6.24
C LEU A 60 -0.02 -0.99 -7.22
N LEU A 61 -0.49 -2.20 -6.88
CA LEU A 61 -0.35 -3.37 -7.73
C LEU A 61 -1.24 -3.33 -8.98
N ASP A 62 -2.34 -2.58 -8.96
CA ASP A 62 -3.24 -2.40 -10.10
C ASP A 62 -2.68 -1.40 -11.14
N ASP A 63 -1.84 -0.44 -10.72
CA ASP A 63 -1.20 0.55 -11.58
C ASP A 63 0.33 0.40 -11.58
N GLU A 64 0.89 -0.23 -12.62
CA GLU A 64 2.33 -0.49 -12.74
C GLU A 64 3.19 0.78 -12.61
N ALA A 65 2.71 1.92 -13.14
CA ALA A 65 3.43 3.18 -13.04
C ALA A 65 3.56 3.65 -11.58
N SER A 66 2.48 3.57 -10.80
CA SER A 66 2.48 3.88 -9.37
C SER A 66 3.32 2.88 -8.58
N LEU A 67 3.27 1.60 -8.92
CA LEU A 67 4.11 0.56 -8.31
C LEU A 67 5.60 0.88 -8.46
N LEU A 68 6.03 1.14 -9.69
CA LEU A 68 7.43 1.44 -10.00
C LEU A 68 7.88 2.75 -9.38
N ALA A 69 7.04 3.79 -9.42
CA ALA A 69 7.36 5.08 -8.81
C ALA A 69 7.46 4.99 -7.28
N PHE A 70 6.61 4.21 -6.62
CA PHE A 70 6.73 3.93 -5.19
C PHE A 70 8.00 3.13 -4.90
N ALA A 71 8.21 2.03 -5.63
CA ALA A 71 9.38 1.16 -5.49
C ALA A 71 10.71 1.95 -5.58
N ASP A 72 10.81 2.84 -6.56
CA ASP A 72 11.94 3.76 -6.73
C ASP A 72 12.06 4.73 -5.54
N ALA A 73 10.95 5.34 -5.11
CA ALA A 73 10.94 6.31 -4.01
C ALA A 73 11.37 5.73 -2.65
N VAL A 74 11.15 4.42 -2.41
CA VAL A 74 11.52 3.76 -1.15
C VAL A 74 12.72 2.81 -1.26
N ASP A 75 13.39 2.79 -2.43
CA ASP A 75 14.51 1.89 -2.74
C ASP A 75 14.18 0.41 -2.44
N LEU A 76 12.99 -0.02 -2.85
CA LEU A 76 12.54 -1.41 -2.70
C LEU A 76 12.20 -2.03 -4.05
N PRO A 77 12.48 -3.32 -4.27
CA PRO A 77 12.05 -3.97 -5.49
C PRO A 77 10.53 -4.13 -5.48
N ALA A 78 9.86 -3.88 -6.61
CA ALA A 78 8.40 -3.91 -6.76
C ALA A 78 7.75 -5.22 -6.27
N GLN A 79 8.45 -6.35 -6.44
CA GLN A 79 8.07 -7.66 -5.88
C GLN A 79 7.85 -7.65 -4.36
N SER A 80 8.52 -6.76 -3.62
CA SER A 80 8.33 -6.60 -2.17
C SER A 80 6.94 -6.08 -1.82
N VAL A 81 6.32 -5.28 -2.70
CA VAL A 81 4.96 -4.76 -2.53
C VAL A 81 3.95 -5.91 -2.63
N ALA A 82 4.12 -6.80 -3.61
CA ALA A 82 3.30 -8.00 -3.75
C ALA A 82 3.48 -8.95 -2.55
N LEU A 83 4.71 -9.16 -2.09
CA LEU A 83 4.99 -9.97 -0.90
C LEU A 83 4.37 -9.36 0.37
N ALA A 84 4.46 -8.04 0.54
CA ALA A 84 3.79 -7.33 1.62
C ALA A 84 2.27 -7.52 1.56
N ARG A 85 1.67 -7.41 0.37
CA ARG A 85 0.23 -7.60 0.19
C ARG A 85 -0.22 -9.00 0.61
N HIS A 86 0.55 -10.02 0.24
CA HIS A 86 0.29 -11.42 0.61
C HIS A 86 0.48 -11.70 2.10
N ALA A 87 1.36 -10.95 2.78
CA ALA A 87 1.60 -11.09 4.21
C ALA A 87 0.53 -10.39 5.07
N LEU A 88 -0.28 -9.48 4.51
CA LEU A 88 -1.36 -8.80 5.24
C LEU A 88 -2.67 -9.63 5.25
N PRO A 89 -3.30 -9.79 6.43
CA PRO A 89 -4.65 -10.34 6.51
C PRO A 89 -5.65 -9.50 5.69
N GLY A 90 -6.61 -10.16 5.01
CA GLY A 90 -7.56 -9.48 4.12
C GLY A 90 -7.16 -9.46 2.64
N ALA A 91 -6.08 -10.15 2.25
CA ALA A 91 -5.73 -10.43 0.84
C ALA A 91 -6.76 -11.24 0.04
N LEU A 92 -7.80 -11.74 0.71
CA LEU A 92 -8.70 -12.75 0.16
C LEU A 92 -10.19 -12.39 0.32
N ARG A 93 -10.57 -11.12 0.12
CA ARG A 93 -11.98 -10.77 -0.14
C ARG A 93 -12.10 -10.03 -1.46
N ARG A 94 -12.30 -10.81 -2.52
CA ARG A 94 -13.01 -10.37 -3.72
C ARG A 94 -14.52 -10.47 -3.47
#